data_AF-A0A2P6NC66-F1
#
_entry.id   AF-A0A2P6NC66-F1
#
_cell.length_a   1.000
_cell.length_b   1.000
_cell.length_c   1.000
_cell.angle_alpha   90.00
_cell.angle_beta   90.00
_cell.angle_gamma   90.00
#
_symmetry.space_group_name_H-M   'P 1'
#
loop_
_entity.id
_entity.type
_entity.pdbx_description
1 polymer ?
#
loop_
_entity_poly.entity_id
_entity_poly.type
_entity_poly.pdbx_seq_one_letter_code
_entity_poly.pdbx_strand_id
1 'polypeptide(L)'
;MEGERQHLVQTIVDELYSQEQKTHDKTWWKVIHALAFLTGGITFVIGTGCYFPYDYNWTLGFKIAGISYTIGSAGFLTVDVLEFFTFTEDRWLRLNIFASATGSLCYLIGSLFFIPELQSLSHGSDVGVWGFILGSAFIAASQFCKVIRIIREKPIDSSAIGVEGGAFLGAAFFLVGTILFRDGLVVASREYVEVLVLWILGSIFFTVGGIFLTIRHACMGK
;
A
#
# COMPACT_ATOMS: atom_id res chain seq x y z
N MET A 1 -13.37 -7.66 -55.53
CA MET A 1 -12.59 -6.41 -55.39
C MET A 1 -13.22 -5.40 -54.44
N GLU A 2 -14.40 -4.80 -54.72
CA GLU A 2 -14.95 -3.78 -53.78
C GLU A 2 -15.34 -4.36 -52.41
N GLY A 3 -15.97 -5.53 -52.37
CA GLY A 3 -16.34 -6.18 -51.10
C GLY A 3 -15.15 -6.61 -50.24
N GLU A 4 -14.05 -7.07 -50.86
CA GLU A 4 -12.81 -7.44 -50.15
C GLU A 4 -12.13 -6.21 -49.55
N ARG A 5 -12.19 -5.07 -50.25
CA ARG A 5 -11.65 -3.80 -49.76
C ARG A 5 -12.41 -3.30 -48.53
N GLN A 6 -13.75 -3.40 -48.55
CA GLN A 6 -14.58 -3.01 -47.41
C GLN A 6 -14.34 -3.90 -46.19
N HIS A 7 -14.21 -5.22 -46.38
CA HIS A 7 -13.90 -6.15 -45.29
C HIS A 7 -12.53 -5.87 -44.65
N LEU A 8 -11.49 -5.59 -45.46
CA LEU A 8 -10.16 -5.26 -44.96
C LEU A 8 -10.15 -3.96 -44.14
N VAL A 9 -10.86 -2.92 -44.62
CA VAL A 9 -10.97 -1.64 -43.91
C VAL A 9 -11.65 -1.83 -42.56
N GLN A 10 -12.75 -2.58 -42.50
CA GLN A 10 -13.46 -2.84 -41.24
C GLN A 10 -12.58 -3.59 -40.24
N THR A 11 -11.84 -4.60 -40.70
CA THR A 11 -10.91 -5.37 -39.84
C THR A 11 -9.84 -4.46 -39.21
N ILE A 12 -9.25 -3.56 -40.00
CA ILE A 12 -8.23 -2.61 -39.52
C ILE A 12 -8.83 -1.64 -38.50
N VAL A 13 -10.04 -1.13 -38.75
CA VAL A 13 -10.74 -0.22 -37.83
C VAL A 13 -11.03 -0.92 -36.49
N ASP A 14 -11.52 -2.15 -36.53
CA ASP A 14 -11.84 -2.93 -35.33
C ASP A 14 -10.56 -3.26 -34.53
N GLU A 15 -9.46 -3.57 -35.22
CA GLU A 15 -8.15 -3.78 -34.58
C GLU A 15 -7.61 -2.51 -33.92
N LEU A 16 -7.67 -1.37 -34.62
CA LEU A 16 -7.25 -0.07 -34.08
C LEU A 16 -8.09 0.33 -32.87
N TYR A 17 -9.41 0.15 -32.94
CA TYR A 17 -10.32 0.45 -31.84
C TYR A 17 -10.05 -0.47 -30.63
N SER A 18 -9.82 -1.77 -30.86
CA SER A 18 -9.43 -2.71 -29.79
C SER A 18 -8.09 -2.35 -29.15
N GLN A 19 -7.13 -1.88 -29.93
CA GLN A 19 -5.84 -1.41 -29.40
C GLN A 19 -5.99 -0.13 -28.57
N GLU A 20 -6.76 0.85 -29.06
CA GLU A 20 -7.03 2.11 -28.37
C GLU A 20 -7.77 1.89 -27.04
N GLN A 21 -8.75 0.98 -27.01
CA GLN A 21 -9.45 0.63 -25.79
C GLN A 21 -8.52 -0.06 -24.78
N LYS A 22 -7.66 -1.00 -25.24
CA LYS A 22 -6.64 -1.64 -24.41
C LYS A 22 -5.59 -0.67 -23.87
N THR A 23 -5.27 0.42 -24.56
CA THR A 23 -4.32 1.44 -24.08
C THR A 23 -4.98 2.45 -23.13
N HIS A 24 -6.23 2.83 -23.38
CA HIS A 24 -7.00 3.69 -22.48
C HIS A 24 -7.26 3.01 -21.12
N ASP A 25 -7.67 1.73 -21.14
CA ASP A 25 -7.89 0.93 -19.92
C ASP A 25 -6.63 0.82 -19.05
N LYS A 26 -5.46 0.77 -19.69
CA LYS A 26 -4.17 0.75 -18.99
C LYS A 26 -3.82 2.09 -18.35
N THR A 27 -4.22 3.22 -18.94
CA THR A 27 -3.89 4.56 -18.42
C THR A 27 -4.62 4.83 -17.11
N TRP A 28 -5.94 4.57 -17.07
CA TRP A 28 -6.74 4.72 -15.86
C TRP A 28 -6.23 3.84 -14.72
N TRP A 29 -5.95 2.57 -15.01
CA TRP A 29 -5.39 1.64 -14.04
C TRP A 29 -4.09 2.18 -13.43
N LYS A 30 -3.16 2.66 -14.25
CA LYS A 30 -1.88 3.24 -13.80
C LYS A 30 -2.09 4.45 -12.88
N VAL A 31 -3.03 5.33 -13.21
CA VAL A 31 -3.33 6.54 -12.44
C VAL A 31 -3.90 6.17 -11.07
N ILE A 32 -4.93 5.32 -11.00
CA ILE A 32 -5.47 4.87 -9.70
C ILE A 32 -4.38 4.18 -8.89
N HIS A 33 -3.64 3.26 -9.52
CA HIS A 33 -2.63 2.46 -8.85
C HIS A 33 -1.56 3.36 -8.18
N ALA A 34 -1.05 4.37 -8.90
CA ALA A 34 -0.11 5.34 -8.34
C ALA A 34 -0.74 6.19 -7.22
N LEU A 35 -1.92 6.77 -7.46
CA LEU A 35 -2.58 7.65 -6.49
C LEU A 35 -2.98 6.93 -5.21
N ALA A 36 -3.47 5.69 -5.31
CA ALA A 36 -3.84 4.87 -4.16
C ALA A 36 -2.62 4.57 -3.27
N PHE A 37 -1.49 4.18 -3.87
CA PHE A 37 -0.26 3.93 -3.11
C PHE A 37 0.24 5.21 -2.44
N LEU A 38 0.33 6.31 -3.19
CA LEU A 38 0.84 7.57 -2.68
C LEU A 38 -0.04 8.13 -1.54
N THR A 39 -1.36 8.01 -1.69
CA THR A 39 -2.33 8.33 -0.63
C THR A 39 -2.07 7.49 0.61
N GLY A 40 -1.80 6.18 0.42
CA GLY A 40 -1.36 5.25 1.46
C GLY A 40 -0.22 5.81 2.31
N GLY A 41 0.91 6.11 1.68
CA GLY A 41 2.10 6.61 2.37
C GLY A 41 1.88 7.95 3.06
N ILE A 42 1.29 8.94 2.36
CA ILE A 42 1.12 10.30 2.88
C ILE A 42 0.18 10.33 4.09
N THR A 43 -0.93 9.61 4.02
CA THR A 43 -1.89 9.58 5.14
C THR A 43 -1.34 8.86 6.35
N PHE A 44 -0.46 7.87 6.18
CA PHE A 44 0.29 7.27 7.29
C PHE A 44 1.26 8.25 7.96
N VAL A 45 1.93 9.12 7.17
CA VAL A 45 2.77 10.21 7.72
C VAL A 45 1.92 11.18 8.55
N ILE A 46 0.78 11.62 8.02
CA ILE A 46 -0.15 12.52 8.72
C ILE A 46 -0.66 11.86 10.00
N GLY A 47 -1.06 10.58 9.92
CA GLY A 47 -1.59 9.85 11.06
C GLY A 47 -0.56 9.68 12.18
N THR A 48 0.67 9.28 11.84
CA THR A 48 1.77 9.21 12.81
C THR A 48 2.07 10.58 13.41
N GLY A 49 2.08 11.64 12.60
CA GLY A 49 2.28 13.01 13.04
C GLY A 49 1.26 13.45 14.10
N CYS A 50 0.02 12.96 13.99
CA CYS A 50 -1.05 13.25 14.94
C CYS A 50 -0.91 12.52 16.29
N TYR A 51 0.12 11.71 16.49
CA TYR A 51 0.46 11.12 17.79
C TYR A 51 1.56 11.89 18.55
N PHE A 52 2.24 12.85 17.91
CA PHE A 52 3.40 13.57 18.50
C PHE A 52 3.07 14.64 19.54
N PRO A 53 2.00 15.44 19.41
CA PRO A 53 1.62 16.38 20.47
C PRO A 53 1.37 15.61 21.77
N TYR A 54 2.24 15.82 22.75
CA TYR A 54 2.27 15.12 24.03
C TYR A 54 1.10 15.45 24.97
N ASP A 55 0.16 16.28 24.54
CA ASP A 55 -1.00 16.58 25.35
C ASP A 55 -1.96 15.38 25.30
N TYR A 56 -2.04 14.66 26.41
CA TYR A 56 -2.96 13.53 26.61
C TYR A 56 -4.42 13.91 26.31
N ASN A 57 -4.77 15.20 26.38
CA ASN A 57 -6.10 15.70 26.06
C ASN A 57 -6.35 15.88 24.55
N TRP A 58 -5.38 15.60 23.68
CA TRP A 58 -5.54 15.73 22.24
C TRP A 58 -6.30 14.55 21.61
N THR A 59 -7.50 14.29 22.13
CA THR A 59 -8.47 13.31 21.62
C THR A 59 -8.75 13.46 20.12
N LEU A 60 -8.74 14.69 19.62
CA LEU A 60 -8.87 14.98 18.20
C LEU A 60 -7.71 14.40 17.37
N GLY A 61 -6.48 14.44 17.90
CA GLY A 61 -5.29 13.88 17.24
C GLY A 61 -5.41 12.37 17.02
N PHE A 62 -5.80 11.64 18.06
CA PHE A 62 -6.08 10.19 17.99
C PHE A 62 -7.13 9.86 16.92
N LYS A 63 -8.20 10.64 16.85
CA LYS A 63 -9.25 10.48 15.84
C LYS A 63 -8.75 10.75 14.41
N ILE A 64 -8.01 11.83 14.21
CA ILE A 64 -7.39 12.14 12.90
C ILE A 64 -6.41 11.04 12.51
N ALA A 65 -5.64 10.51 13.46
CA ALA A 65 -4.68 9.46 13.22
C ALA A 65 -5.35 8.16 12.76
N GLY A 66 -6.36 7.68 13.49
CA GLY A 66 -7.14 6.49 13.10
C GLY A 66 -7.80 6.63 11.73
N ILE A 67 -8.39 7.79 11.43
CA ILE A 67 -8.98 8.08 10.10
C ILE A 67 -7.91 8.07 9.01
N SER A 68 -6.77 8.72 9.26
CA SER A 68 -5.69 8.82 8.27
C SER A 68 -5.10 7.44 7.96
N TYR A 69 -4.84 6.61 8.98
CA TYR A 69 -4.43 5.23 8.77
C TYR A 69 -5.49 4.38 8.05
N THR A 70 -6.78 4.64 8.30
CA THR A 70 -7.86 3.93 7.58
C THR A 70 -7.84 4.26 6.09
N ILE A 71 -7.76 5.54 5.75
CA ILE A 71 -7.68 6.00 4.34
C ILE A 71 -6.42 5.41 3.68
N GLY A 72 -5.29 5.45 4.37
CA GLY A 72 -4.04 4.95 3.82
C GLY A 72 -4.05 3.45 3.58
N SER A 73 -4.59 2.69 4.54
CA SER A 73 -4.73 1.23 4.43
C SER A 73 -5.69 0.83 3.31
N ALA A 74 -6.78 1.58 3.11
CA ALA A 74 -7.67 1.38 1.98
C ALA A 74 -6.94 1.65 0.64
N GLY A 75 -6.05 2.64 0.60
CA GLY A 75 -5.16 2.89 -0.54
C GLY A 75 -4.28 1.69 -0.86
N PHE A 76 -3.54 1.17 0.13
CA PHE A 76 -2.70 -0.02 -0.06
C PHE A 76 -3.50 -1.26 -0.47
N LEU A 77 -4.67 -1.49 0.15
CA LEU A 77 -5.53 -2.60 -0.24
C LEU A 77 -6.03 -2.46 -1.69
N THR A 78 -6.36 -1.23 -2.12
CA THR A 78 -6.75 -0.96 -3.51
C THR A 78 -5.64 -1.33 -4.47
N VAL A 79 -4.39 -0.96 -4.16
CA VAL A 79 -3.20 -1.34 -4.94
C VAL A 79 -3.11 -2.86 -5.09
N ASP A 80 -3.11 -3.59 -3.97
CA ASP A 80 -2.96 -5.05 -4.00
C ASP A 80 -4.10 -5.75 -4.75
N VAL A 81 -5.34 -5.27 -4.59
CA VAL A 81 -6.50 -5.81 -5.30
C VAL A 81 -6.39 -5.55 -6.81
N LEU A 82 -5.98 -4.35 -7.21
CA LEU A 82 -5.73 -4.03 -8.62
C LEU A 82 -4.63 -4.91 -9.21
N GLU A 83 -3.55 -5.16 -8.48
CA GLU A 83 -2.49 -6.08 -8.91
C GLU A 83 -3.00 -7.52 -9.02
N PHE A 84 -3.82 -7.98 -8.06
CA PHE A 84 -4.32 -9.36 -8.01
C PHE A 84 -5.16 -9.73 -9.23
N PHE A 85 -5.98 -8.78 -9.70
CA PHE A 85 -6.81 -8.97 -10.90
C PHE A 85 -6.05 -8.73 -12.20
N THR A 86 -4.95 -7.98 -12.18
CA THR A 86 -4.12 -7.73 -13.37
C THR A 86 -3.15 -8.88 -13.66
N PHE A 87 -2.51 -9.46 -12.64
CA PHE A 87 -1.46 -10.46 -12.81
C PHE A 87 -1.99 -11.90 -12.61
N THR A 88 -2.69 -12.43 -13.62
CA THR A 88 -3.35 -13.74 -13.55
C THR A 88 -2.47 -14.93 -13.90
N GLU A 89 -1.49 -14.73 -14.78
CA GLU A 89 -0.73 -15.82 -15.41
C GLU A 89 0.31 -16.46 -14.48
N ASP A 90 0.92 -15.67 -13.60
CA ASP A 90 1.98 -16.13 -12.72
C ASP A 90 1.44 -16.50 -11.34
N ARG A 91 1.30 -17.81 -11.09
CA ARG A 91 0.75 -18.35 -9.84
C ARG A 91 1.54 -17.91 -8.60
N TRP A 92 2.86 -17.83 -8.68
CA TRP A 92 3.71 -17.49 -7.54
C TRP A 92 3.66 -16.00 -7.24
N LEU A 93 3.66 -15.15 -8.29
CA LEU A 93 3.43 -13.72 -8.13
C LEU A 93 2.07 -13.46 -7.50
N ARG A 94 1.03 -14.14 -7.99
CA ARG A 94 -0.34 -13.99 -7.51
C ARG A 94 -0.50 -14.41 -6.05
N LEU A 95 0.19 -15.46 -5.61
CA LEU A 95 0.21 -15.84 -4.19
C LEU A 95 0.88 -14.76 -3.32
N ASN A 96 1.97 -14.15 -3.78
CA ASN A 96 2.59 -13.03 -3.07
C ASN A 96 1.66 -11.82 -3.02
N ILE A 97 1.00 -11.46 -4.12
CA ILE A 97 0.02 -10.37 -4.13
C ILE A 97 -1.16 -10.67 -3.20
N PHE A 98 -1.64 -11.91 -3.15
CA PHE A 98 -2.68 -12.30 -2.21
C PHE A 98 -2.22 -12.15 -0.75
N ALA A 99 -0.96 -12.50 -0.45
CA ALA A 99 -0.38 -12.30 0.87
C ALA A 99 -0.29 -10.80 1.23
N SER A 100 0.14 -9.92 0.30
CA SER A 100 0.15 -8.48 0.56
C SER A 100 -1.27 -7.91 0.70
N ALA A 101 -2.22 -8.32 -0.15
CA ALA A 101 -3.64 -7.95 -0.04
C ALA A 101 -4.23 -8.33 1.32
N THR A 102 -3.92 -9.53 1.82
CA THR A 102 -4.32 -9.99 3.15
C THR A 102 -3.70 -9.10 4.23
N GLY A 103 -2.42 -8.75 4.09
CA GLY A 103 -1.75 -7.83 5.01
C GLY A 103 -2.36 -6.42 5.00
N SER A 104 -2.67 -5.87 3.83
CA SER A 104 -3.34 -4.58 3.67
C SER A 104 -4.77 -4.58 4.21
N LEU A 105 -5.48 -5.71 4.12
CA LEU A 105 -6.78 -5.88 4.78
C LEU A 105 -6.65 -5.87 6.30
N CYS A 106 -5.64 -6.54 6.86
CA CYS A 106 -5.34 -6.50 8.30
C CYS A 106 -5.00 -5.08 8.77
N TYR A 107 -4.23 -4.31 7.97
CA TYR A 107 -3.98 -2.89 8.21
C TYR A 107 -5.26 -2.07 8.23
N LEU A 108 -6.16 -2.29 7.27
CA LEU A 108 -7.43 -1.56 7.21
C LEU A 108 -8.28 -1.83 8.45
N ILE A 109 -8.43 -3.11 8.82
CA ILE A 109 -9.16 -3.51 10.02
C ILE A 109 -8.48 -2.92 11.27
N GLY A 110 -7.17 -3.07 11.42
CA GLY A 110 -6.42 -2.53 12.56
C GLY A 110 -6.56 -1.01 12.69
N SER A 111 -6.50 -0.29 11.56
CA SER A 111 -6.63 1.17 11.51
C SER A 111 -8.00 1.66 11.97
N LEU A 112 -9.07 0.96 11.61
CA LEU A 112 -10.42 1.27 12.08
C LEU A 112 -10.48 1.21 13.61
N PHE A 113 -9.83 0.23 14.24
CA PHE A 113 -9.82 0.07 15.69
C PHE A 113 -8.91 1.05 16.45
N PHE A 114 -8.15 1.89 15.74
CA PHE A 114 -7.49 3.07 16.33
C PHE A 114 -8.38 4.33 16.33
N ILE A 115 -9.60 4.25 15.76
CA ILE A 115 -10.61 5.30 15.93
C ILE A 115 -11.17 5.19 17.36
N PRO A 116 -11.16 6.26 18.18
CA PRO A 116 -11.51 6.18 19.60
C PRO A 116 -12.85 5.50 19.89
N GLU A 117 -13.86 5.77 19.07
CA GLU A 117 -15.19 5.18 19.19
C GLU A 117 -15.17 3.65 19.04
N LEU A 118 -14.35 3.10 18.13
CA LEU A 118 -14.20 1.66 17.92
C LEU A 118 -13.21 1.03 18.91
N GLN A 119 -12.19 1.78 19.33
CA GLN A 119 -11.23 1.33 20.33
C GLN A 119 -11.92 1.07 21.69
N SER A 120 -12.98 1.82 21.98
CA SER A 120 -13.78 1.68 23.21
C SER A 120 -14.62 0.40 23.27
N LEU A 121 -14.77 -0.32 22.15
CA LEU A 121 -15.43 -1.63 22.13
C LEU A 121 -14.59 -2.64 22.92
N SER A 122 -15.25 -3.69 23.42
CA SER A 122 -14.56 -4.80 24.09
C SER A 122 -13.50 -5.38 23.14
N HIS A 123 -12.24 -5.36 23.57
CA HIS A 123 -11.05 -5.77 22.81
C HIS A 123 -10.68 -4.90 21.59
N GLY A 124 -11.25 -3.71 21.42
CA GLY A 124 -10.96 -2.85 20.26
C GLY A 124 -9.47 -2.55 20.10
N SER A 125 -8.80 -2.16 21.18
CA SER A 125 -7.35 -1.89 21.16
C SER A 125 -6.52 -3.12 20.76
N ASP A 126 -6.90 -4.33 21.20
CA ASP A 126 -6.19 -5.56 20.86
C ASP A 126 -6.31 -5.86 19.36
N VAL A 127 -7.51 -5.69 18.79
CA VAL A 127 -7.75 -5.87 17.36
C VAL A 127 -6.94 -4.86 16.53
N GLY A 128 -6.85 -3.61 16.99
CA GLY A 128 -6.02 -2.58 16.38
C GLY A 128 -4.55 -2.98 16.29
N VAL A 129 -3.97 -3.33 17.43
CA VAL A 129 -2.56 -3.74 17.55
C VAL A 129 -2.26 -4.99 16.73
N TRP A 130 -3.08 -6.04 16.86
CA TRP A 130 -2.87 -7.28 16.11
C TRP A 130 -3.09 -7.13 14.61
N GLY A 131 -4.04 -6.29 14.19
CA GLY A 131 -4.26 -5.95 12.78
C GLY A 131 -3.00 -5.36 12.14
N PHE A 132 -2.32 -4.45 12.84
CA PHE A 132 -1.03 -3.93 12.37
C PHE A 132 0.09 -4.96 12.44
N ILE A 133 0.26 -5.72 13.53
CA ILE A 133 1.32 -6.74 13.62
C ILE A 133 1.20 -7.77 12.49
N LEU A 134 0.01 -8.36 12.33
CA LEU A 134 -0.21 -9.37 11.29
C LEU A 134 -0.12 -8.74 9.89
N GLY A 135 -0.71 -7.56 9.71
CA GLY A 135 -0.66 -6.84 8.44
C GLY A 135 0.77 -6.54 7.99
N SER A 136 1.58 -5.99 8.89
CA SER A 136 2.99 -5.68 8.62
C SER A 136 3.79 -6.94 8.31
N ALA A 137 3.57 -8.05 9.03
CA ALA A 137 4.27 -9.30 8.78
C ALA A 137 3.97 -9.87 7.38
N PHE A 138 2.69 -9.89 6.98
CA PHE A 138 2.28 -10.35 5.65
C PHE A 138 2.84 -9.47 4.53
N ILE A 139 2.73 -8.14 4.67
CA ILE A 139 3.27 -7.20 3.68
C ILE A 139 4.79 -7.36 3.60
N ALA A 140 5.52 -7.29 4.72
CA ALA A 140 6.98 -7.39 4.71
C ALA A 140 7.46 -8.69 4.06
N ALA A 141 6.87 -9.84 4.40
CA ALA A 141 7.23 -11.12 3.80
C ALA A 141 6.97 -11.14 2.29
N SER A 142 5.78 -10.69 1.85
CA SER A 142 5.40 -10.65 0.44
C SER A 142 6.36 -9.77 -0.37
N GLN A 143 6.58 -8.54 0.08
CA GLN A 143 7.40 -7.58 -0.66
C GLN A 143 8.88 -7.98 -0.67
N PHE A 144 9.39 -8.60 0.40
CA PHE A 144 10.73 -9.19 0.40
C PHE A 144 10.89 -10.25 -0.70
N CYS A 145 9.90 -11.16 -0.85
CA CYS A 145 9.89 -12.15 -1.91
C CYS A 145 9.85 -11.51 -3.31
N LYS A 146 9.04 -10.45 -3.51
CA LYS A 146 9.00 -9.72 -4.79
C LYS A 146 10.34 -9.03 -5.10
N VAL A 147 10.99 -8.40 -4.12
CA VAL A 147 12.33 -7.78 -4.30
C VAL A 147 13.36 -8.83 -4.74
N ILE A 148 13.41 -10.00 -4.08
CA ILE A 148 14.35 -11.08 -4.45
C ILE A 148 14.12 -11.51 -5.90
N ARG A 149 12.86 -11.64 -6.31
CA ARG A 149 12.51 -12.00 -7.68
C ARG A 149 13.01 -10.96 -8.69
N ILE A 150 12.72 -9.68 -8.46
CA ILE A 150 13.13 -8.58 -9.36
C ILE A 150 14.65 -8.52 -9.52
N ILE A 151 15.41 -8.73 -8.44
CA ILE A 151 16.89 -8.74 -8.48
C ILE A 151 17.45 -9.89 -9.35
N ARG A 152 16.73 -11.01 -9.43
CA ARG A 152 17.10 -12.18 -10.23
C ARG A 152 16.78 -12.00 -11.72
N GLU A 153 15.83 -11.13 -12.06
CA GLU A 153 15.47 -10.82 -13.45
C GLU A 153 16.54 -9.92 -14.11
N LYS A 154 16.69 -10.02 -15.44
CA LYS A 154 17.65 -9.23 -16.23
C LYS A 154 16.95 -8.62 -17.46
N PRO A 155 17.10 -7.30 -17.73
CA PRO A 155 17.80 -6.30 -16.92
C PRO A 155 17.06 -6.04 -15.58
N ILE A 156 17.80 -5.51 -14.58
CA ILE A 156 17.20 -5.20 -13.28
C ILE A 156 16.32 -3.97 -13.41
N ASP A 157 15.09 -4.07 -12.92
CA ASP A 157 14.13 -2.97 -12.87
C ASP A 157 14.24 -2.20 -11.54
N SER A 158 15.10 -1.19 -11.52
CA SER A 158 15.35 -0.38 -10.30
C SER A 158 14.10 0.33 -9.78
N SER A 159 13.15 0.68 -10.66
CA SER A 159 11.92 1.33 -10.24
C SER A 159 11.01 0.35 -9.49
N ALA A 160 10.91 -0.89 -9.97
CA ALA A 160 10.19 -1.95 -9.27
C ALA A 160 10.84 -2.29 -7.92
N ILE A 161 12.17 -2.31 -7.84
CA ILE A 161 12.88 -2.47 -6.55
C ILE A 161 12.52 -1.33 -5.58
N GLY A 162 12.42 -0.09 -6.07
CA GLY A 162 12.02 1.05 -5.24
C GLY A 162 10.60 0.93 -4.68
N VAL A 163 9.65 0.44 -5.48
CA VAL A 163 8.26 0.17 -5.04
C VAL A 163 8.24 -0.90 -3.96
N GLU A 164 8.75 -2.09 -4.26
CA GLU A 164 8.63 -3.24 -3.37
C GLU A 164 9.56 -3.13 -2.15
N GLY A 165 10.75 -2.56 -2.33
CA GLY A 165 11.69 -2.27 -1.25
C GLY A 165 11.17 -1.22 -0.28
N GLY A 166 10.54 -0.15 -0.79
CA GLY A 166 9.88 0.86 0.04
C GLY A 166 8.74 0.25 0.86
N ALA A 167 7.90 -0.58 0.23
CA ALA A 167 6.82 -1.27 0.91
C ALA A 167 7.32 -2.28 1.97
N PHE A 168 8.37 -3.04 1.67
CA PHE A 168 9.02 -3.97 2.60
C PHE A 168 9.53 -3.25 3.85
N LEU A 169 10.37 -2.21 3.66
CA LEU A 169 10.93 -1.45 4.77
C LEU A 169 9.83 -0.74 5.56
N GLY A 170 8.86 -0.15 4.87
CA GLY A 170 7.68 0.47 5.46
C GLY A 170 6.97 -0.46 6.45
N ALA A 171 6.64 -1.66 5.98
CA ALA A 171 5.99 -2.68 6.81
C ALA A 171 6.89 -3.19 7.94
N ALA A 172 8.19 -3.39 7.70
CA ALA A 172 9.11 -3.85 8.74
C ALA A 172 9.21 -2.86 9.92
N PHE A 173 9.28 -1.55 9.64
CA PHE A 173 9.29 -0.53 10.69
C PHE A 173 7.97 -0.49 11.49
N PHE A 174 6.83 -0.61 10.81
CA PHE A 174 5.53 -0.72 11.50
C PHE A 174 5.43 -1.98 12.34
N LEU A 175 5.96 -3.12 11.87
CA LEU A 175 5.97 -4.37 12.64
C LEU A 175 6.71 -4.19 13.97
N VAL A 176 7.95 -3.70 13.90
CA VAL A 176 8.79 -3.50 15.09
C VAL A 176 8.17 -2.46 16.01
N GLY A 177 7.74 -1.31 15.48
CA GLY A 177 7.12 -0.25 16.28
C GLY A 177 5.84 -0.72 16.98
N THR A 178 5.00 -1.50 16.30
CA THR A 178 3.73 -1.99 16.87
C THR A 178 3.94 -3.09 17.91
N ILE A 179 4.96 -3.96 17.74
CA ILE A 179 5.35 -4.92 18.77
C ILE A 179 5.79 -4.19 20.05
N LEU A 180 6.62 -3.15 19.92
CA LEU A 180 7.05 -2.35 21.07
C LEU A 180 5.88 -1.57 21.71
N PHE A 181 4.94 -1.08 20.91
CA PHE A 181 3.74 -0.40 21.40
C PHE A 181 2.84 -1.31 22.24
N ARG A 182 2.73 -2.60 21.87
CA ARG A 182 1.84 -3.58 22.51
C ARG A 182 2.12 -3.77 24.00
N ASP A 183 3.37 -3.61 24.43
CA ASP A 183 3.80 -3.85 25.81
C ASP A 183 3.36 -2.75 26.80
N GLY A 184 2.40 -1.90 26.39
CA GLY A 184 1.70 -0.99 27.28
C GLY A 184 2.50 0.27 27.62
N LEU A 185 3.21 0.82 26.63
CA LEU A 185 4.00 2.03 26.82
C LEU A 185 3.13 3.20 27.29
N VAL A 186 3.59 3.86 28.36
CA VAL A 186 2.92 5.06 28.89
C VAL A 186 3.07 6.19 27.87
N VAL A 187 1.96 6.80 27.49
CA VAL A 187 1.96 7.99 26.62
C VAL A 187 2.87 9.06 27.24
N ALA A 188 3.78 9.61 26.42
CA ALA A 188 4.86 10.53 26.82
C ALA A 188 6.11 9.92 27.48
N SER A 189 6.24 8.59 27.52
CA SER A 189 7.53 7.96 27.81
C SER A 189 8.50 8.09 26.62
N ARG A 190 9.80 7.96 26.88
CA ARG A 190 10.82 7.98 25.82
C ARG A 190 10.58 6.85 24.81
N GLU A 191 10.19 5.69 25.30
CA GLU A 191 9.90 4.49 24.52
C GLU A 191 8.72 4.73 23.57
N TYR A 192 7.70 5.49 24.00
CA TYR A 192 6.59 5.87 23.12
C TYR A 192 7.07 6.72 21.93
N VAL A 193 7.99 7.66 22.17
CA VAL A 193 8.59 8.48 21.08
C VAL A 193 9.38 7.60 20.11
N GLU A 194 10.12 6.62 20.62
CA GLU A 194 10.86 5.67 19.79
C GLU A 194 9.92 4.86 18.89
N VAL A 195 8.75 4.44 19.39
CA VAL A 195 7.69 3.82 18.58
C VAL A 195 7.21 4.76 17.48
N LEU A 196 6.90 6.02 17.80
CA LEU A 196 6.44 6.99 16.79
C LEU A 196 7.51 7.27 15.72
N VAL A 197 8.79 7.27 16.10
CA VAL A 197 9.90 7.38 15.15
C VAL A 197 9.95 6.17 14.21
N LEU A 198 9.69 4.96 14.70
CA LEU A 198 9.61 3.78 13.82
C LEU A 198 8.42 3.91 12.86
N TRP A 199 7.24 4.30 13.34
CA TRP A 199 6.08 4.49 12.49
C TRP A 199 6.26 5.60 11.45
N ILE A 200 6.92 6.72 11.78
CA ILE A 200 7.16 7.80 10.81
C ILE A 200 8.14 7.35 9.73
N LEU A 201 9.21 6.63 10.11
CA LEU A 201 10.14 6.04 9.15
C LEU A 201 9.41 5.05 8.23
N GLY A 202 8.58 4.18 8.79
CA GLY A 202 7.76 3.26 8.01
C GLY A 202 6.86 3.98 7.00
N SER A 203 6.23 5.07 7.43
CA SER A 203 5.34 5.90 6.61
C SER A 203 6.10 6.59 5.46
N ILE A 204 7.32 7.07 5.73
CA ILE A 204 8.20 7.66 4.72
C ILE A 204 8.58 6.61 3.67
N PHE A 205 8.94 5.38 4.09
CA PHE A 205 9.29 4.31 3.15
C PHE A 205 8.12 3.89 2.26
N PHE A 206 6.89 3.81 2.80
CA PHE A 206 5.70 3.62 1.97
C PHE A 206 5.50 4.76 0.97
N THR A 207 5.71 6.00 1.39
CA THR A 207 5.59 7.18 0.50
C THR A 207 6.62 7.12 -0.63
N VAL A 208 7.86 6.77 -0.31
CA VAL A 208 8.93 6.57 -1.31
C VAL A 208 8.54 5.48 -2.30
N GLY A 209 7.99 4.35 -1.84
CA GLY A 209 7.46 3.29 -2.71
C GLY A 209 6.38 3.82 -3.69
N GLY A 210 5.44 4.62 -3.18
CA GLY A 210 4.42 5.28 -4.02
C GLY A 210 5.00 6.27 -5.05
N ILE A 211 6.07 7.00 -4.70
CA ILE A 211 6.80 7.87 -5.64
C ILE A 211 7.44 7.04 -6.75
N PHE A 212 8.14 5.94 -6.41
CA PHE A 212 8.73 5.05 -7.42
C PHE A 212 7.67 4.46 -8.35
N LEU A 213 6.49 4.10 -7.82
CA LEU A 213 5.39 3.59 -8.62
C LEU A 213 4.85 4.66 -9.59
N THR A 214 4.74 5.90 -9.12
CA THR A 214 4.32 7.04 -9.94
C THR A 214 5.30 7.29 -11.08
N ILE A 215 6.60 7.32 -10.78
CA ILE A 215 7.66 7.47 -11.80
C ILE A 215 7.61 6.32 -12.80
N ARG A 216 7.48 5.07 -12.31
CA ARG A 216 7.37 3.87 -13.13
C ARG A 216 6.24 3.98 -14.15
N HIS A 217 5.04 4.39 -13.71
CA HIS A 217 3.89 4.53 -14.60
C HIS A 217 4.02 5.68 -15.59
N ALA A 218 4.65 6.79 -15.18
CA ALA A 218 4.89 7.95 -16.03
C ALA A 218 5.98 7.71 -17.10
N CYS A 219 7.03 6.96 -16.76
CA CYS A 219 8.19 6.76 -17.63
C CYS A 219 8.06 5.54 -18.56
N MET A 220 7.39 4.47 -18.13
CA MET A 220 7.25 3.23 -18.94
C MET A 220 5.96 3.19 -19.77
N GLY A 221 5.26 4.32 -19.88
CA GLY A 221 4.12 4.50 -20.78
C GLY A 221 4.51 4.95 -22.20
N LYS A 222 5.80 5.00 -22.51
CA LYS A 222 6.38 5.33 -23.82
C LYS A 222 7.18 4.13 -24.32
#